data_AF-A0A2A5D5S4-F1
#
_entry.id   AF-A0A2A5D5S4-F1
#
_cell.length_a   1.000
_cell.length_b   1.000
_cell.length_c   1.000
_cell.angle_alpha   90.00
_cell.angle_beta   90.00
_cell.angle_gamma   90.00
#
_symmetry.space_group_name_H-M   'P 1'
#
loop_
_entity.id
_entity.type
_entity.pdbx_description
1 polymer ?
#
loop_
_entity_poly.entity_id
_entity_poly.type
_entity_poly.pdbx_seq_one_letter_code
_entity_poly.pdbx_strand_id
1 'polypeptide(L)'
;MFNFGIDTFGIAQAMHYQQGMKNRFKELAEQPKLYQAVDHIRAGYRRSVYHSHSIYYKYETHRVYIVRILGQQAPTRALTVS
;
A
#
# COMPACT_ATOMS: atom_id res chain seq x y z
N MET A 1 -8.41 3.64 -9.04
CA MET A 1 -8.15 4.57 -7.91
C MET A 1 -8.26 6.03 -8.32
N PHE A 2 -7.48 6.50 -9.32
CA PHE A 2 -7.54 7.91 -9.73
C PHE A 2 -8.89 8.27 -10.38
N ASN A 3 -9.34 7.52 -11.40
CA ASN A 3 -10.64 7.77 -12.04
C ASN A 3 -11.83 7.63 -11.07
N PHE A 4 -11.85 6.55 -10.26
CA PHE A 4 -12.85 6.39 -9.19
C PHE A 4 -12.85 7.58 -8.20
N GLY A 5 -11.68 8.10 -7.84
CA GLY A 5 -11.55 9.26 -6.98
C GLY A 5 -12.07 10.54 -7.62
N ILE A 6 -11.87 10.72 -8.93
CA ILE A 6 -12.45 11.83 -9.70
C ILE A 6 -13.98 11.75 -9.66
N ASP A 7 -14.54 10.58 -9.96
CA ASP A 7 -15.99 10.39 -10.06
C ASP A 7 -16.70 10.52 -8.70
N THR A 8 -16.00 10.16 -7.61
CA THR A 8 -16.60 10.14 -6.25
C THR A 8 -16.31 11.40 -5.43
N PHE A 9 -15.16 12.03 -5.62
CA PHE A 9 -14.65 13.10 -4.74
C PHE A 9 -14.10 14.32 -5.50
N GLY A 10 -14.07 14.29 -6.83
CA GLY A 10 -13.50 15.32 -7.67
C GLY A 10 -11.97 15.23 -7.86
N ILE A 11 -11.49 15.89 -8.91
CA ILE A 11 -10.08 15.84 -9.37
C ILE A 11 -9.09 16.26 -8.27
N ALA A 12 -9.37 17.33 -7.54
CA ALA A 12 -8.46 17.85 -6.53
C ALA A 12 -8.17 16.82 -5.43
N GLN A 13 -9.22 16.19 -4.88
CA GLN A 13 -9.07 15.17 -3.84
C GLN A 13 -8.38 13.92 -4.37
N ALA A 14 -8.66 13.51 -5.61
CA ALA A 14 -7.97 12.39 -6.27
C ALA A 14 -6.47 12.64 -6.43
N MET A 15 -6.08 13.86 -6.82
CA MET A 15 -4.68 14.26 -6.95
C MET A 15 -3.95 14.29 -5.61
N HIS A 16 -4.56 14.88 -4.57
CA HIS A 16 -3.99 14.89 -3.22
C HIS A 16 -3.77 13.46 -2.69
N TYR A 17 -4.76 12.58 -2.89
CA TYR A 17 -4.64 11.18 -2.49
C TYR A 17 -3.49 10.47 -3.22
N GLN A 18 -3.38 10.66 -4.53
CA GLN A 18 -2.30 10.08 -5.33
C GLN A 18 -0.94 10.59 -4.88
N GLN A 19 -0.82 11.89 -4.58
CA GLN A 19 0.43 12.49 -4.12
C GLN A 19 0.84 11.96 -2.75
N GLY A 20 -0.09 11.85 -1.81
CA GLY A 20 0.21 11.28 -0.49
C GLY A 20 0.56 9.79 -0.57
N MET A 21 -0.07 9.01 -1.47
CA MET A 21 0.33 7.63 -1.74
C MET A 21 1.77 7.54 -2.27
N LYS A 22 2.18 8.45 -3.17
CA LYS A 22 3.56 8.52 -3.67
C LYS A 22 4.55 8.84 -2.54
N ASN A 23 4.20 9.78 -1.66
CA ASN A 23 5.03 10.12 -0.50
C ASN A 23 5.18 8.91 0.43
N ARG A 24 4.08 8.17 0.66
CA ARG A 24 4.14 6.92 1.41
C ARG A 24 5.13 5.92 0.79
N PHE A 25 5.15 5.75 -0.53
CA PHE A 25 6.12 4.84 -1.17
C PHE A 25 7.58 5.29 -0.97
N LYS A 26 7.85 6.60 -0.94
CA LYS A 26 9.19 7.13 -0.63
C LYS A 26 9.60 6.77 0.79
N GLU A 27 8.72 6.97 1.78
CA GLU A 27 8.98 6.55 3.16
C GLU A 27 9.28 5.06 3.26
N LEU A 28 8.55 4.21 2.52
CA LEU A 28 8.83 2.77 2.50
C LEU A 28 10.23 2.48 1.94
N ALA A 29 10.63 3.16 0.87
CA ALA A 29 11.95 2.98 0.26
C ALA A 29 13.08 3.44 1.19
N GLU A 30 12.91 4.58 1.87
CA GLU A 30 13.89 5.16 2.79
C GLU A 30 13.98 4.39 4.11
N GLN A 31 12.85 3.92 4.63
CA GLN A 31 12.75 3.21 5.90
C GLN A 31 11.92 1.92 5.76
N PRO A 32 12.45 0.87 5.10
CA PRO A 32 11.67 -0.34 4.80
C PRO A 32 11.13 -1.06 6.05
N LYS A 33 11.78 -0.86 7.20
CA LYS A 33 11.40 -1.48 8.47
C LYS A 33 10.42 -0.64 9.32
N LEU A 34 9.99 0.54 8.84
CA LEU A 34 9.15 1.48 9.60
C LEU A 34 7.78 0.91 9.97
N TYR A 35 7.14 0.17 9.06
CA TYR A 35 5.79 -0.36 9.27
C TYR A 35 5.80 -1.83 9.69
N GLN A 36 4.74 -2.26 10.38
CA GLN A 36 4.63 -3.59 10.98
C GLN A 36 4.97 -4.74 10.02
N ALA A 37 5.72 -5.72 10.53
CA ALA A 37 5.84 -7.02 9.90
C ALA A 37 4.51 -7.77 10.03
N VAL A 38 4.16 -8.49 8.97
CA VAL A 38 2.93 -9.31 8.91
C VAL A 38 3.29 -10.76 8.61
N ASP A 39 4.32 -11.26 9.29
CA ASP A 39 4.83 -12.62 9.09
C ASP A 39 3.76 -13.70 9.35
N HIS A 40 2.81 -13.41 10.25
CA HIS A 40 1.62 -14.23 10.50
C HIS A 40 0.70 -14.40 9.26
N ILE A 41 0.79 -13.49 8.29
CA ILE A 41 0.10 -13.60 7.00
C ILE A 41 1.05 -14.19 5.95
N ARG A 42 2.27 -13.65 5.85
CA ARG A 42 3.32 -14.14 4.96
C ARG A 42 4.69 -13.67 5.45
N ALA A 43 5.61 -14.60 5.69
CA ALA A 43 6.96 -14.30 6.16
C ALA A 43 7.70 -13.32 5.24
N GLY A 44 8.38 -12.35 5.84
CA GLY A 44 9.17 -11.31 5.15
C GLY A 44 8.35 -10.15 4.60
N TYR A 45 7.03 -10.14 4.82
CA TYR A 45 6.15 -9.08 4.36
C TYR A 45 5.84 -8.07 5.46
N ARG A 46 5.52 -6.85 5.03
CA ARG A 46 5.15 -5.72 5.86
C ARG A 46 3.89 -5.04 5.34
N ARG A 47 3.18 -4.36 6.22
CA ARG A 47 1.93 -3.66 5.91
C ARG A 47 1.95 -2.22 6.38
N SER A 48 1.81 -1.29 5.45
CA SER A 48 1.49 0.11 5.72
C SER A 48 0.02 0.40 5.40
N VAL A 49 -0.64 1.25 6.19
CA VAL A 49 -2.02 1.68 5.92
C VAL A 49 -2.01 3.17 5.57
N TYR A 50 -2.55 3.52 4.41
CA TYR A 50 -2.71 4.90 3.95
C TYR A 50 -4.17 5.17 3.62
N HIS A 51 -4.84 5.92 4.49
CA HIS A 51 -6.29 6.11 4.47
C HIS A 51 -7.03 4.76 4.33
N SER A 52 -7.85 4.60 3.29
CA SER A 52 -8.64 3.40 3.02
C SER A 52 -7.87 2.27 2.33
N HIS A 53 -6.56 2.39 2.12
CA HIS A 53 -5.77 1.38 1.43
C HIS A 53 -4.67 0.78 2.31
N SER A 54 -4.57 -0.54 2.29
CA SER A 54 -3.46 -1.31 2.85
C SER A 54 -2.43 -1.61 1.76
N ILE A 55 -1.19 -1.24 2.01
CA ILE A 55 -0.04 -1.44 1.13
C ILE A 55 0.78 -2.59 1.72
N TYR A 56 0.79 -3.73 1.03
CA TYR A 56 1.62 -4.88 1.36
C TYR A 56 2.90 -4.81 0.55
N TYR A 57 4.02 -4.91 1.24
CA TYR A 57 5.33 -4.80 0.62
C TYR A 57 6.33 -5.76 1.27
N LYS A 58 7.39 -6.06 0.55
CA LYS A 58 8.59 -6.71 1.09
C LYS A 58 9.80 -5.85 0.73
N TYR A 59 10.93 -6.09 1.37
CA TYR A 59 12.17 -5.42 1.02
C TYR A 59 13.33 -6.41 0.99
N GLU A 60 14.26 -6.12 0.12
CA GLU A 60 15.53 -6.82 -0.05
C GLU A 60 16.66 -5.80 0.14
N THR A 61 17.92 -6.22 0.04
CA THR A 61 19.09 -5.42 0.45
C THR A 61 19.11 -3.98 -0.08
N HIS A 62 18.57 -3.73 -1.28
CA HIS A 62 18.61 -2.39 -1.90
C HIS A 62 17.26 -1.92 -2.47
N ARG A 63 16.17 -2.66 -2.23
CA ARG A 63 14.89 -2.39 -2.93
C ARG A 63 13.69 -2.72 -2.06
N VAL A 64 12.63 -1.96 -2.27
CA VAL A 64 11.29 -2.23 -1.74
C VAL A 64 10.38 -2.65 -2.89
N TYR A 65 9.66 -3.74 -2.68
CA TYR A 65 8.67 -4.25 -3.62
C TYR A 65 7.27 -4.01 -3.05
N ILE A 66 6.52 -3.12 -3.68
CA ILE A 66 5.08 -3.00 -3.43
C ILE A 66 4.41 -4.21 -4.08
N VAL A 67 3.95 -5.15 -3.26
CA VAL A 67 3.38 -6.41 -3.77
C VAL A 67 1.90 -6.25 -4.05
N ARG A 68 1.18 -5.49 -3.21
CA ARG A 68 -0.26 -5.33 -3.35
C ARG A 68 -0.76 -4.07 -2.65
N ILE A 69 -1.78 -3.44 -3.23
CA ILE A 69 -2.54 -2.35 -2.59
C ILE A 69 -4.01 -2.76 -2.57
N LEU A 70 -4.59 -2.86 -1.38
CA LEU A 70 -5.98 -3.31 -1.17
C LEU A 70 -6.80 -2.20 -0.53
N GLY A 71 -7.96 -1.88 -1.11
CA GLY A 71 -8.94 -0.97 -0.51
C GLY A 71 -9.78 -1.65 0.59
N GLN A 72 -10.46 -0.85 1.41
CA GLN A 72 -11.30 -1.32 2.53
C GLN A 72 -12.46 -2.25 2.13
N GLN A 73 -12.93 -2.22 0.88
CA GLN A 73 -14.02 -3.07 0.39
C GLN A 73 -13.60 -4.50 0.03
N ALA A 74 -12.30 -4.83 0.10
CA ALA A 74 -11.80 -6.17 -0.20
C ALA A 74 -11.09 -6.82 1.02
N PRO A 75 -11.80 -7.14 2.12
CA PRO A 75 -11.28 -8.07 3.10
C PRO A 75 -11.49 -9.51 2.58
N THR A 76 -10.43 -10.32 2.64
CA THR A 76 -10.52 -11.80 2.55
C THR A 76 -10.62 -12.42 1.15
N ARG A 77 -9.57 -12.24 0.34
CA ARG A 77 -8.96 -13.30 -0.49
C ARG A 77 -7.72 -12.69 -1.16
N ALA A 78 -6.73 -13.51 -1.46
CA ALA A 78 -5.55 -13.16 -2.26
C ALA A 78 -4.31 -12.60 -1.54
N LEU A 79 -3.93 -13.19 -0.41
CA LEU A 79 -2.50 -13.41 -0.13
C LEU A 79 -2.10 -14.89 -0.22
N THR A 80 -3.04 -15.78 -0.51
CA THR A 80 -2.84 -17.22 -0.73
C THR A 80 -3.19 -17.57 -2.17
N VAL A 81 -2.20 -17.56 -3.06
CA VAL A 81 -2.13 -18.48 -4.21
C VAL A 81 -0.64 -18.74 -4.47
N SER A 82 -0.32 -20.03 -4.42
CA SER A 82 0.86 -20.80 -4.87
C SER A 82 2.24 -20.14 -4.87
#